data_AF-A0A822FUN8-F1
#
_entry.id   AF-A0A822FUN8-F1
#
_cell.length_a   1.000
_cell.length_b   1.000
_cell.length_c   1.000
_cell.angle_alpha   90.00
_cell.angle_beta   90.00
_cell.angle_gamma   90.00
#
_symmetry.space_group_name_H-M   'P 1'
#
loop_
_entity.id
_entity.type
_entity.pdbx_description
1 polymer ?
#
loop_
_entity_poly.entity_id
_entity_poly.type
_entity_poly.pdbx_seq_one_letter_code
_entity_poly.pdbx_strand_id
1 'polypeptide(L)' 'MMICYRECLSNLGKFNGGVEQKVLQFINNIERIRKMITANDDVLHCMCTAKLDGEAKRWYEDNMSLAQWENLKP' A
#
# COMPACT_ATOMS: atom_id res chain seq x y z
N MET A 1 16.41 9.43 -15.08
CA MET A 1 15.63 8.21 -15.36
C MET A 1 14.31 8.35 -14.62
N MET A 2 13.22 8.65 -15.32
CA MET A 2 11.91 8.88 -14.70
C MET A 2 11.25 7.51 -14.54
N ILE A 3 11.39 6.90 -13.35
CA ILE A 3 10.70 5.63 -13.05
C ILE A 3 9.20 5.96 -13.05
N CYS A 4 8.46 5.35 -13.97
CA CYS A 4 7.03 5.60 -14.08
C CYS A 4 6.34 4.97 -12.86
N TYR A 5 5.65 5.78 -12.06
CA TYR A 5 4.90 5.33 -10.86
C TYR A 5 4.01 4.12 -11.15
N ARG A 6 3.49 4.04 -12.38
CA ARG A 6 2.62 2.98 -12.87
C ARG A 6 3.33 1.62 -12.96
N GLU A 7 4.62 1.59 -13.26
CA GLU A 7 5.42 0.36 -13.34
C GLU A 7 5.74 -0.19 -11.94
N CYS A 8 6.13 0.68 -11.00
CA CYS A 8 6.34 0.29 -9.61
C CYS A 8 5.06 -0.30 -8.98
N LEU A 9 3.92 0.34 -9.24
CA LEU A 9 2.62 -0.17 -8.83
C LEU A 9 2.29 -1.50 -9.52
N SER A 10 2.50 -1.63 -10.82
CA SER A 10 2.15 -2.86 -11.56
C SER A 10 2.91 -4.08 -11.06
N ASN A 11 4.16 -3.89 -10.62
CA ASN A 11 4.98 -4.93 -10.03
C ASN A 11 4.56 -5.31 -8.60
N LEU A 12 3.81 -4.45 -7.90
CA LEU A 12 3.25 -4.80 -6.61
C LEU A 12 2.04 -5.72 -6.82
N GLY A 13 2.15 -6.96 -6.36
CA GLY A 13 1.04 -7.91 -6.35
C GLY A 13 -0.14 -7.42 -5.50
N LYS A 14 -1.31 -8.02 -5.71
CA LYS A 14 -2.46 -7.78 -4.84
C LYS A 14 -2.21 -8.36 -3.45
N PHE A 15 -2.72 -7.70 -2.42
CA PHE A 15 -2.58 -8.07 -1.02
C PHE A 15 -3.94 -8.43 -0.43
N ASN A 16 -4.09 -9.68 -0.01
CA ASN A 16 -5.34 -10.20 0.55
C ASN A 16 -5.36 -10.29 2.08
N GLY A 17 -4.32 -9.79 2.75
CA GLY A 17 -4.15 -9.95 4.20
C GLY A 17 -3.18 -11.08 4.54
N GLY A 18 -3.21 -11.51 5.80
CA GLY A 18 -2.43 -12.64 6.29
C GLY A 18 -1.72 -12.35 7.61
N VAL A 19 -0.77 -13.22 7.95
CA VAL A 19 0.05 -13.08 9.17
C VAL A 19 0.88 -11.79 9.15
N GLU A 20 1.20 -11.28 10.34
CA GLU A 20 1.91 -10.01 10.57
C GLU A 20 3.15 -9.82 9.66
N GLN A 21 3.95 -10.86 9.47
CA GLN A 21 5.13 -10.80 8.58
C GLN A 21 4.80 -10.40 7.14
N LYS A 22 3.66 -10.87 6.60
CA LYS A 22 3.23 -10.50 5.23
C LYS A 22 2.73 -9.06 5.16
N VAL A 23 2.06 -8.60 6.22
CA VAL A 23 1.61 -7.20 6.35
C VAL A 23 2.84 -6.28 6.37
N LEU A 24 3.83 -6.58 7.20
CA LEU A 24 5.07 -5.81 7.28
C LEU A 24 5.84 -5.81 5.96
N GLN A 25 5.91 -6.95 5.27
CA GLN A 25 6.57 -7.02 3.96
C GLN A 25 5.85 -6.17 2.90
N PHE A 26 4.51 -6.18 2.89
CA PHE A 26 3.71 -5.35 1.99
C PHE A 26 3.94 -3.85 2.24
N ILE A 27 3.90 -3.42 3.50
CA ILE A 27 4.16 -2.03 3.90
C ILE A 27 5.59 -1.60 3.52
N ASN A 28 6.58 -2.45 3.81
CA ASN A 28 7.98 -2.17 3.45
C ASN A 28 8.17 -2.02 1.93
N ASN A 29 7.43 -2.77 1.12
CA ASN A 29 7.46 -2.61 -0.33
C ASN A 29 6.89 -1.26 -0.77
N ILE A 30 5.80 -0.79 -0.14
CA ILE A 30 5.22 0.53 -0.42
C ILE A 30 6.17 1.66 0.00
N GLU A 31 6.79 1.57 1.18
CA GLU A 31 7.80 2.52 1.65
C GLU A 31 9.06 2.54 0.77
N ARG A 32 9.45 1.39 0.21
CA ARG A 32 10.52 1.34 -0.78
C ARG A 32 10.13 2.10 -2.04
N ILE A 33 8.89 1.96 -2.51
CA ILE A 33 8.40 2.71 -3.66
C ILE A 33 8.35 4.21 -3.34
N ARG A 34 7.89 4.62 -2.14
CA ARG A 34 7.94 6.01 -1.66
C ARG A 34 9.28 6.65 -1.94
N LYS A 35 10.37 5.97 -1.56
CA LYS A 35 11.75 6.45 -1.75
C LYS A 35 12.16 6.52 -3.22
N MET A 36 11.72 5.57 -4.04
CA MET A 36 12.06 5.52 -5.47
C MET A 36 11.39 6.62 -6.29
N ILE A 37 10.14 6.96 -5.99
CA ILE A 37 9.35 7.94 -6.77
C ILE A 37 9.13 9.27 -6.03
N THR A 38 9.71 9.43 -4.83
CA THR A 38 9.53 10.62 -3.97
C THR A 38 8.05 10.95 -3.74
N ALA A 39 7.24 9.92 -3.49
CA ALA A 39 5.80 10.07 -3.28
C ALA A 39 5.48 10.68 -1.90
N ASN A 40 4.38 11.45 -1.86
CA ASN A 40 3.76 11.91 -0.61
C ASN A 40 2.81 10.84 -0.05
N ASP A 41 2.31 11.07 1.17
CA ASP A 41 1.48 10.10 1.88
C ASP A 41 0.14 9.81 1.18
N ASP A 42 -0.46 10.79 0.51
CA ASP A 42 -1.70 10.61 -0.28
C ASP A 42 -1.50 9.63 -1.44
N VAL A 43 -0.35 9.73 -2.12
CA VAL A 43 0.01 8.80 -3.19
C VAL A 43 0.23 7.39 -2.61
N LEU A 44 0.88 7.25 -1.45
CA LEU A 44 1.07 5.94 -0.80
C LEU A 44 -0.26 5.33 -0.35
N HIS A 45 -1.15 6.14 0.20
CA HIS A 45 -2.49 5.72 0.57
C HIS A 45 -3.25 5.18 -0.64
N CYS A 46 -3.26 5.92 -1.76
CA CYS A 46 -3.86 5.46 -3.01
C CYS A 46 -3.20 4.17 -3.52
N MET A 47 -1.87 4.07 -3.43
CA MET A 47 -1.13 2.88 -3.86
C MET A 47 -1.47 1.64 -3.05
N CYS A 48 -1.53 1.80 -1.72
CA CYS A 48 -1.87 0.73 -0.80
C CYS A 48 -3.28 0.20 -1.07
N THR A 49 -4.26 1.10 -1.05
CA THR A 49 -5.68 0.78 -1.23
C THR A 49 -5.99 0.18 -2.60
N ALA A 50 -5.31 0.64 -3.66
CA ALA A 50 -5.41 0.04 -5.00
C ALA A 50 -4.90 -1.41 -5.08
N LYS A 51 -4.15 -1.86 -4.08
CA LYS A 51 -3.54 -3.19 -4.03
C LYS A 51 -4.20 -4.12 -3.03
N LEU A 52 -5.08 -3.61 -2.17
CA LEU A 52 -5.90 -4.45 -1.31
C LEU A 52 -6.88 -5.28 -2.15
N ASP A 53 -7.02 -6.55 -1.77
CA ASP A 53 -8.01 -7.47 -2.32
C ASP A 53 -8.58 -8.35 -1.21
N GLY A 54 -9.65 -9.08 -1.50
CA GLY A 54 -10.25 -10.06 -0.57
C GLY A 54 -10.52 -9.50 0.83
N GLU A 55 -10.00 -10.19 1.85
CA GLU A 55 -10.23 -9.86 3.27
C GLU A 55 -9.59 -8.53 3.69
N ALA A 56 -8.38 -8.23 3.21
CA ALA A 56 -7.73 -6.95 3.51
C ALA A 56 -8.51 -5.75 2.93
N LYS A 57 -9.12 -5.91 1.76
CA LYS A 57 -9.99 -4.88 1.20
C LYS A 57 -11.25 -4.66 2.04
N ARG A 58 -11.90 -5.74 2.49
CA ARG A 58 -13.07 -5.67 3.38
C ARG A 58 -12.74 -4.99 4.70
N TRP A 59 -11.63 -5.40 5.33
CA TRP A 59 -11.15 -4.77 6.56
C TRP A 59 -10.93 -3.27 6.37
N TYR A 60 -10.32 -2.85 5.26
CA TYR A 60 -10.13 -1.43 4.97
C TYR A 60 -11.46 -0.69 4.75
N GLU A 61 -12.40 -1.27 4.02
CA GLU A 61 -13.74 -0.71 3.80
C GLU A 61 -14.53 -0.56 5.11
N ASP A 62 -14.35 -1.48 6.07
CA ASP A 62 -14.95 -1.41 7.40
C ASP A 62 -14.28 -0.35 8.30
N ASN A 63 -13.04 0.05 7.98
CA ASN A 63 -12.21 0.98 8.76
C ASN A 63 -11.86 2.27 7.97
N MET A 64 -12.75 2.73 7.08
CA MET A 64 -12.53 3.90 6.20
C MET A 64 -12.15 5.21 6.92
N SER A 65 -12.27 5.29 8.24
CA SER A 65 -11.73 6.41 9.03
C SER A 65 -10.20 6.51 8.99
N LEU A 66 -9.49 5.47 8.55
CA LEU A 66 -8.03 5.42 8.42
C LEU A 66 -7.54 6.01 7.08
N ALA A 67 -8.00 7.22 6.75
CA ALA A 67 -7.71 7.88 5.47
C ALA A 67 -6.26 8.41 5.31
N GLN A 68 -5.38 8.16 6.29
CA GLN A 68 -3.97 8.57 6.27
C GLN A 68 -3.08 7.34 6.27
N TRP A 69 -2.00 7.40 5.47
CA TRP A 69 -1.01 6.31 5.39
C TRP A 69 -0.45 5.91 6.76
N GLU A 70 -0.20 6.88 7.64
CA GLU A 70 0.28 6.63 9.01
C GLU A 70 -0.70 5.79 9.85
N ASN A 71 -2.00 5.92 9.60
CA ASN A 71 -3.04 5.20 10.35
C ASN A 71 -3.32 3.79 9.77
N LEU A 72 -2.80 3.48 8.58
CA LEU A 72 -2.93 2.17 7.94
C LEU A 72 -1.81 1.20 8.28
N LYS A 73 -0.72 1.71 8.86
CA LYS A 73 0.39 0.89 9.36
C LYS A 73 -0.02 0.31 10.73
N PRO A 74 0.31 -0.97 11.00
CA PRO A 74 0.11 -1.56 12.32
C PRO A 74 0.99 -0.89 13.37
#